data_AF-C0HLR5-F1
#
_entry.id   AF-C0HLR5-F1
#
_cell.length_a   1.000
_cell.length_b   1.000
_cell.length_c   1.000
_cell.angle_alpha   90.00
_cell.angle_beta   90.00
_cell.angle_gamma   90.00
#
_symmetry.space_group_name_H-M   'P 1'
#
loop_
_entity.id
_entity.type
_entity.pdbx_description
1 polymer ?
#
loop_
_entity_poly.entity_id
_entity_poly.type
_entity_poly.pdbx_seq_one_letter_code
_entity_poly.pdbx_strand_id
1 'polypeptide(L)' 'KEGYIVNYYDGCKYPCVKLGDNDYCLRECRLRYYKSAGGYCYAFACWCTHLYEQAVVWPLPNKTCL' A
#
# COMPACT_ATOMS: atom_id res chain seq x y z
N LYS A 1 -10.26 -4.85 -5.77
CA LYS A 1 -9.51 -5.23 -4.54
C LYS A 1 -8.87 -4.00 -3.85
N GLU A 2 -8.55 -4.11 -2.57
CA GLU A 2 -7.83 -3.09 -1.78
C GLU A 2 -6.83 -3.71 -0.80
N GLY A 3 -5.91 -2.93 -0.26
CA GLY A 3 -5.02 -3.39 0.81
C GLY A 3 -3.84 -2.46 1.09
N TYR A 4 -3.14 -2.72 2.19
CA TYR A 4 -1.91 -1.99 2.50
C TYR A 4 -0.82 -2.30 1.48
N ILE A 5 -0.12 -1.26 1.04
CA ILE A 5 1.11 -1.46 0.27
C ILE A 5 2.16 -2.13 1.16
N VAL A 6 2.92 -3.06 0.56
CA VAL A 6 3.94 -3.85 1.24
C VAL A 6 5.25 -3.82 0.48
N ASN A 7 6.36 -3.84 1.22
CA ASN A 7 7.68 -3.64 0.65
C ASN A 7 8.30 -4.85 -0.07
N TYR A 8 7.85 -6.10 -0.02
CA TYR A 8 8.53 -7.28 -0.65
C TYR A 8 9.97 -7.60 -0.20
N TYR A 9 10.85 -6.64 0.08
CA TYR A 9 12.18 -6.91 0.62
C TYR A 9 12.11 -7.24 2.10
N ASP A 10 11.33 -6.50 2.89
CA ASP A 10 11.19 -6.70 4.35
C ASP A 10 9.78 -7.15 4.79
N GLY A 11 8.76 -7.02 3.93
CA GLY A 11 7.37 -7.37 4.26
C GLY A 11 6.65 -6.35 5.15
N CYS A 12 7.25 -5.19 5.39
CA CYS A 12 6.65 -4.09 6.14
C CYS A 12 5.70 -3.26 5.27
N LYS A 13 4.73 -2.63 5.93
CA LYS A 13 3.85 -1.63 5.32
C LYS A 13 4.60 -0.33 5.13
N TYR A 14 4.19 0.49 4.16
CA TYR A 14 4.74 1.84 4.04
C TYR A 14 4.07 2.76 5.06
N PRO A 15 4.82 3.36 5.99
CA PRO A 15 4.25 4.25 6.99
C PRO A 15 3.86 5.59 6.39
N CYS A 16 2.88 6.25 7.00
CA CYS A 16 2.46 7.61 6.67
C CYS A 16 1.99 8.33 7.93
N VAL A 17 2.24 9.65 8.00
CA VAL A 17 1.98 10.44 9.22
C VAL A 17 0.61 11.13 9.17
N LYS A 18 0.26 11.70 8.01
CA LYS A 18 -1.02 12.42 7.81
C LYS A 18 -2.10 11.44 7.37
N LEU A 19 -3.05 11.16 8.26
CA LEU A 19 -4.22 10.31 8.02
C LEU A 19 -5.16 10.89 6.95
N GLY A 20 -5.89 10.02 6.25
CA GLY A 20 -6.79 10.40 5.15
C GLY A 20 -6.01 10.68 3.87
N ASP A 21 -6.42 11.70 3.13
CA ASP A 21 -5.81 12.08 1.86
C ASP A 21 -4.30 12.35 2.00
N ASN A 22 -3.52 11.59 1.23
CA ASN A 22 -2.08 11.53 1.38
C ASN A 22 -1.40 11.30 0.02
N ASP A 23 -0.77 12.34 -0.52
CA ASP A 23 -0.11 12.31 -1.83
C ASP A 23 1.03 11.28 -1.90
N TYR A 24 1.70 11.03 -0.79
CA TYR A 24 2.74 10.01 -0.71
C TYR A 24 2.13 8.62 -0.92
N CYS A 25 1.06 8.28 -0.18
CA CYS A 25 0.38 7.00 -0.37
C CYS A 25 -0.20 6.85 -1.77
N LEU A 26 -0.83 7.91 -2.31
CA LEU A 26 -1.34 7.90 -3.68
C LEU A 26 -0.22 7.64 -4.70
N ARG A 27 0.93 8.31 -4.56
CA ARG A 27 2.09 8.12 -5.43
C ARG A 27 2.62 6.70 -5.35
N GLU A 28 2.86 6.17 -4.15
CA GLU A 28 3.41 4.82 -3.97
C GLU A 28 2.46 3.75 -4.51
N CYS A 29 1.14 3.87 -4.28
CA CYS A 29 0.15 2.96 -4.84
C CYS A 29 0.15 2.97 -6.38
N ARG A 30 0.26 4.17 -6.98
CA ARG A 30 0.31 4.30 -8.45
C ARG A 30 1.60 3.77 -9.06
N LEU A 31 2.72 3.96 -8.38
CA LEU A 31 4.01 3.41 -8.79
C LEU A 31 4.02 1.89 -8.68
N ARG A 32 3.43 1.33 -7.62
CA ARG A 32 3.49 -0.10 -7.35
C ARG A 32 2.57 -0.93 -8.22
N TYR A 33 1.34 -0.46 -8.44
CA TYR A 33 0.31 -1.24 -9.12
C TYR A 33 0.08 -0.70 -10.53
N TYR A 34 -0.45 0.52 -10.66
CA TYR A 34 -0.72 1.18 -11.94
C TYR A 34 -1.23 2.61 -11.71
N LYS A 35 -1.18 3.45 -12.76
CA LYS A 35 -1.51 4.88 -12.66
C LYS A 35 -2.92 5.21 -12.16
N SER A 36 -3.91 4.34 -12.38
CA SER A 36 -5.29 4.51 -11.88
C SER A 36 -5.53 3.93 -10.48
N ALA A 37 -4.52 3.42 -9.79
CA ALA A 37 -4.65 3.06 -8.38
C ALA A 37 -4.93 4.31 -7.52
N GLY A 38 -5.78 4.14 -6.51
CA GLY A 38 -5.95 5.10 -5.43
C GLY A 38 -5.01 4.80 -4.27
N GLY A 39 -4.83 5.77 -3.38
CA GLY A 39 -4.02 5.60 -2.18
C GLY A 39 -4.27 6.68 -1.16
N TYR A 40 -4.41 6.30 0.10
CA TYR A 40 -4.58 7.21 1.24
C TYR A 40 -3.91 6.61 2.48
N CYS A 41 -3.77 7.42 3.53
CA CYS A 41 -3.16 6.99 4.78
C CYS A 41 -4.21 6.48 5.77
N TYR A 42 -4.15 5.20 6.10
CA TYR A 42 -5.06 4.53 7.03
C TYR A 42 -4.27 3.89 8.18
N ALA A 43 -4.62 4.21 9.43
CA ALA A 43 -3.93 3.70 10.61
C ALA A 43 -2.39 3.80 10.54
N PHE A 44 -1.89 4.97 10.12
CA PHE A 44 -0.47 5.29 9.92
C PHE A 44 0.27 4.43 8.88
N ALA A 45 -0.46 3.76 7.98
CA ALA A 45 0.11 3.04 6.84
C ALA A 45 -0.66 3.32 5.54
N CYS A 46 0.04 3.24 4.41
CA CYS A 46 -0.57 3.50 3.11
C CYS A 46 -1.50 2.37 2.69
N TRP A 47 -2.77 2.72 2.48
CA TRP A 47 -3.82 1.84 1.98
C TRP A 47 -4.12 2.19 0.53
N CYS A 48 -4.01 1.19 -0.35
CA CYS A 48 -4.27 1.35 -1.78
C CYS A 48 -5.66 0.83 -2.13
N THR A 49 -6.37 1.59 -2.94
CA THR A 49 -7.73 1.28 -3.41
C THR A 49 -7.76 1.14 -4.92
N HIS A 50 -8.87 0.61 -5.44
CA HIS A 50 -9.04 0.35 -6.86
C HIS A 50 -7.87 -0.44 -7.41
N LEU A 51 -7.58 -1.62 -6.86
CA LEU A 51 -6.54 -2.53 -7.35
C LEU A 51 -7.14 -3.68 -8.18
N TYR A 52 -6.36 -4.21 -9.14
CA TYR A 52 -6.67 -5.45 -9.85
C TYR A 52 -6.65 -6.65 -8.88
N GLU A 53 -7.41 -7.70 -9.19
CA GLU A 53 -7.64 -8.83 -8.27
C GLU A 53 -6.35 -9.57 -7.86
N GLN A 54 -5.39 -9.66 -8.77
CA GLN A 54 -4.09 -10.31 -8.53
C GLN A 54 -3.10 -9.42 -7.74
N ALA A 55 -3.48 -8.20 -7.32
CA ALA A 55 -2.58 -7.31 -6.62
C ALA A 55 -2.12 -7.95 -5.30
N VAL A 56 -0.80 -8.00 -5.09
CA VAL A 56 -0.19 -8.52 -3.87
C VAL A 56 -0.05 -7.38 -2.87
N VAL A 57 -0.87 -7.42 -1.84
CA VAL A 57 -0.95 -6.45 -0.74
C VAL A 57 -0.42 -7.09 0.55
N TRP A 58 -0.19 -6.30 1.59
CA TRP A 58 0.14 -6.85 2.91
C TRP A 58 -1.03 -7.69 3.47
N PRO A 59 -0.77 -8.80 4.20
CA PRO A 59 0.54 -9.39 4.49
C PRO A 59 1.08 -10.26 3.34
N LEU A 60 2.41 -10.40 3.27
CA LEU A 60 3.04 -11.35 2.35
C LEU A 60 3.02 -12.77 2.94
N PRO A 61 2.75 -13.80 2.13
CA PRO A 61 2.63 -15.18 2.64
C PRO A 61 3.93 -15.74 3.22
N ASN A 62 5.09 -15.35 2.66
CA ASN A 62 6.40 -15.92 3.03
C ASN A 62 7.35 -14.87 3.62
N LYS A 63 6.81 -13.75 4.12
CA LYS A 63 7.64 -12.67 4.66
C LYS A 63 6.90 -11.86 5.72
N THR A 64 7.42 -11.91 6.95
CA THR A 64 6.98 -11.08 8.07
C THR A 64 7.84 -9.84 8.19
N CYS A 65 7.21 -8.70 8.48
CA CYS A 65 7.92 -7.49 8.89
C CYS A 65 8.63 -7.74 10.22
N LEU A 66 9.95 -7.60 10.23
CA LEU A 66 10.82 -7.77 11.40
C LEU A 66 11.17 -6.42 12.03
#